data_AF-A0A954Y9V4-F1
#
_entry.id   AF-A0A954Y9V4-F1
#
_cell.length_a   1.000
_cell.length_b   1.000
_cell.length_c   1.000
_cell.angle_alpha   90.00
_cell.angle_beta   90.00
_cell.angle_gamma   90.00
#
_symmetry.space_group_name_H-M   'P 1'
#
loop_
_entity.id
_entity.type
_entity.pdbx_description
1 polymer ?
#
loop_
_entity_poly.entity_id
_entity_poly.type
_entity_poly.pdbx_seq_one_letter_code
_entity_poly.pdbx_strand_id
1 'polypeptide(L)'
;MKNTRAALRRRLLGCAFSLFAALQASADSLRFTQDADGAITTAKRDGRLLMFLIFDRSRNVNSRERNRIKRVLQDPQLAEAERRFIPVELNSAEHLPEMRRWGLGEKANFEIAFVTPSGKLIHHCRIGTVDNMITQIRTAWTEYGAAVYNDEVEPALTARSLRIKDVRDALLKVRALEIQDAGPDVLSLLDRDGLSDLRPDLFRTLAALSAPRGVRLLLDRAAKEPEAADALTECTPMATELLLEGLVHEDPATRRIAYRAVTEVCRIPAPKTESFWEKATAKAKRDEIRRVRELARKYAAKYQQDLPEQR
;
A
#
# COMPACT_ATOMS: atom_id res chain seq x y z
N MET A 1 17.46 57.09 21.68
CA MET A 1 17.88 55.72 21.33
C MET A 1 16.74 55.03 20.60
N LYS A 2 16.78 55.08 19.27
CA LYS A 2 15.80 54.53 18.32
C LYS A 2 16.57 53.65 17.33
N ASN A 3 15.89 52.65 16.79
CA ASN A 3 16.27 51.79 15.65
C ASN A 3 17.12 50.54 15.96
N THR A 4 16.45 49.38 16.07
CA THR A 4 16.90 48.10 15.46
C THR A 4 15.84 47.00 15.63
N ARG A 5 14.68 47.11 14.96
CA ARG A 5 13.76 45.96 14.73
C ARG A 5 13.03 46.10 13.40
N ALA A 6 13.76 45.96 12.29
CA ALA A 6 13.17 45.90 10.95
C ALA A 6 14.13 45.25 9.93
N ALA A 7 14.52 44.00 10.14
CA ALA A 7 15.28 43.24 9.13
C ALA A 7 15.19 41.72 9.34
N LEU A 8 13.98 41.14 9.43
CA LEU A 8 13.84 39.67 9.37
C LEU A 8 12.46 39.22 8.87
N ARG A 9 11.95 39.89 7.83
CA ARG A 9 10.71 39.51 7.13
C ARG A 9 10.86 39.79 5.63
N ARG A 10 11.57 38.93 4.91
CA ARG A 10 11.55 38.79 3.44
C ARG A 10 12.65 37.80 3.05
N ARG A 11 12.33 36.49 3.03
CA ARG A 11 13.08 35.41 2.32
C ARG A 11 12.50 34.03 2.65
N LEU A 12 11.21 33.81 2.39
CA LEU A 12 10.60 32.45 2.34
C LEU A 12 9.41 32.44 1.37
N LEU A 13 9.63 32.92 0.14
CA LEU A 13 8.73 32.68 -0.99
C LEU A 13 9.61 32.37 -2.19
N GLY A 14 9.69 31.10 -2.56
CA GLY A 14 10.42 30.67 -3.76
C GLY A 14 11.12 29.34 -3.57
N CYS A 15 10.36 28.25 -3.43
CA CYS A 15 10.83 26.88 -3.74
C CYS A 15 9.71 25.81 -3.79
N ALA A 16 8.43 26.18 -3.76
CA ALA A 16 7.33 25.21 -3.68
C ALA A 16 6.53 25.03 -4.98
N PHE A 17 7.15 25.19 -6.16
CA PHE A 17 6.44 25.07 -7.45
C PHE A 17 7.15 24.23 -8.52
N SER A 18 8.13 23.39 -8.13
CA SER A 18 8.87 22.54 -9.09
C SER A 18 8.83 21.04 -8.79
N LEU A 19 7.94 20.55 -7.91
CA LEU A 19 7.78 19.11 -7.64
C LEU A 19 6.59 18.44 -8.35
N PHE A 20 5.91 19.15 -9.25
CA PHE A 20 4.72 18.62 -9.94
C PHE A 20 4.97 18.15 -11.38
N ALA A 21 6.22 18.20 -11.86
CA ALA A 21 6.61 17.70 -13.19
C ALA A 21 7.18 16.26 -13.18
N ALA A 22 7.33 15.62 -12.01
CA ALA A 22 7.90 14.27 -11.89
C ALA A 22 6.85 13.14 -11.75
N LEU A 23 5.55 13.46 -11.79
CA LEU A 23 4.46 12.47 -11.69
C LEU A 23 3.71 12.24 -13.00
N GLN A 24 4.28 12.64 -14.14
CA GLN A 24 4.09 11.86 -15.37
C GLN A 24 5.10 10.73 -15.31
N ALA A 25 4.85 9.75 -14.43
CA ALA A 25 5.46 8.44 -14.57
C ALA A 25 5.02 7.94 -15.94
N SER A 26 5.90 8.08 -16.93
CA SER A 26 5.83 7.31 -18.16
C SER A 26 5.45 5.91 -17.73
N ALA A 27 4.31 5.41 -18.23
CA ALA A 27 3.93 4.02 -18.04
C ALA A 27 4.98 3.18 -18.78
N ASP A 28 6.14 3.01 -18.15
CA ASP A 28 7.20 2.15 -18.63
C ASP A 28 6.59 0.76 -18.67
N SER A 29 6.39 0.26 -19.89
CA SER A 29 5.99 -1.10 -20.13
C SER A 29 6.87 -2.04 -19.31
N LEU A 30 6.29 -3.12 -18.81
CA LEU A 30 6.99 -4.09 -17.99
C LEU A 30 8.29 -4.57 -18.65
N ARG A 31 9.39 -4.38 -17.93
CA ARG A 31 10.73 -4.77 -18.37
C ARG A 31 11.15 -6.02 -17.62
N PHE A 32 10.96 -7.17 -18.26
CA PHE A 32 11.44 -8.44 -17.76
C PHE A 32 12.97 -8.48 -17.90
N THR A 33 13.67 -8.74 -16.79
CA THR A 33 15.11 -9.03 -16.86
C THR A 33 15.34 -10.48 -17.27
N GLN A 34 16.43 -10.75 -17.98
CA GLN A 34 16.88 -12.12 -18.29
C GLN A 34 17.92 -12.63 -17.27
N ASP A 35 18.39 -11.76 -16.37
CA ASP A 35 19.31 -12.11 -15.28
C ASP A 35 18.53 -12.62 -14.07
N ALA A 36 18.26 -13.93 -14.04
CA ALA A 36 17.53 -14.58 -12.96
C ALA A 36 18.28 -14.52 -11.61
N ASP A 37 19.60 -14.69 -11.60
CA ASP A 37 20.41 -14.69 -10.38
C ASP A 37 20.49 -13.30 -9.75
N GLY A 38 20.69 -12.27 -10.57
CA GLY A 38 20.63 -10.87 -10.12
C GLY A 38 19.24 -10.50 -9.59
N ALA A 39 18.18 -10.99 -10.24
CA ALA A 39 16.81 -10.80 -9.77
C ALA A 39 16.56 -11.47 -8.42
N ILE A 40 17.00 -12.72 -8.23
CA ILE A 40 16.88 -13.45 -6.94
C ILE A 40 17.65 -12.73 -5.83
N THR A 41 18.85 -12.24 -6.13
CA THR A 41 19.66 -11.48 -5.17
C THR A 41 18.94 -10.20 -4.74
N THR A 42 18.36 -9.49 -5.71
CA THR A 42 17.55 -8.29 -5.47
C THR A 42 16.29 -8.61 -4.66
N ALA A 43 15.59 -9.70 -5.00
CA ALA A 43 14.41 -10.19 -4.29
C ALA A 43 14.70 -10.45 -2.81
N LYS A 44 15.82 -11.13 -2.51
CA LYS A 44 16.25 -11.43 -1.14
C LYS A 44 16.61 -10.18 -0.36
N ARG A 45 17.29 -9.22 -1.00
CA ARG A 45 17.67 -7.95 -0.36
C ARG A 45 16.44 -7.09 -0.04
N ASP A 46 15.50 -7.02 -0.98
CA ASP A 46 14.38 -6.08 -0.91
C ASP A 46 13.10 -6.72 -0.33
N GLY A 47 13.11 -8.03 -0.07
CA GLY A 47 11.94 -8.78 0.43
C GLY A 47 10.78 -8.90 -0.57
N ARG A 48 11.08 -8.80 -1.86
CA ARG A 48 10.08 -8.73 -2.95
C ARG A 48 9.89 -10.07 -3.65
N LEU A 49 8.66 -10.35 -4.08
CA LEU A 49 8.36 -11.53 -4.88
C LEU A 49 9.01 -11.47 -6.27
N LEU A 50 9.37 -12.63 -6.80
CA LEU A 50 9.78 -12.81 -8.18
C LEU A 50 8.55 -13.16 -9.03
N MET A 51 8.49 -12.59 -10.22
CA MET A 51 7.46 -12.87 -11.21
C MET A 51 8.11 -13.40 -12.49
N PHE A 52 8.10 -14.72 -12.65
CA PHE A 52 8.74 -15.39 -13.77
C PHE A 52 7.76 -15.56 -14.93
N LEU A 53 8.01 -14.88 -16.05
CA LEU A 53 7.36 -15.12 -17.32
C LEU A 53 8.06 -16.28 -18.04
N ILE A 54 7.35 -17.39 -18.19
CA ILE A 54 7.88 -18.61 -18.80
C ILE A 54 7.46 -18.67 -20.27
N PHE A 55 8.45 -18.80 -21.15
CA PHE A 55 8.22 -18.91 -22.58
C PHE A 55 9.06 -20.03 -23.19
N ASP A 56 8.58 -20.59 -24.30
CA ASP A 56 9.34 -21.52 -25.14
C ASP A 56 9.58 -20.87 -26.51
N ARG A 57 10.81 -20.40 -26.77
CA ARG A 57 11.18 -19.78 -28.06
C ARG A 57 11.18 -20.80 -29.21
N SER A 58 11.35 -22.08 -28.91
CA SER A 58 11.43 -23.15 -29.93
C SER A 58 10.05 -23.54 -30.47
N ARG A 59 8.98 -23.27 -29.71
CA ARG A 59 7.62 -23.57 -30.16
C ARG A 59 7.14 -22.56 -31.19
N ASN A 60 6.62 -23.11 -32.30
CA ASN A 60 5.98 -22.33 -33.35
C ASN A 60 4.60 -21.86 -32.87
N VAL A 61 4.59 -20.84 -32.03
CA VAL A 61 3.36 -20.20 -31.51
C VAL A 61 2.77 -19.31 -32.60
N ASN A 62 1.44 -19.38 -32.78
CA ASN A 62 0.71 -18.46 -33.64
C ASN A 62 1.00 -17.00 -33.28
N SER A 63 1.38 -16.18 -34.27
CA SER A 63 1.69 -14.75 -34.11
C SER A 63 0.55 -13.96 -33.45
N ARG A 64 -0.71 -14.39 -33.64
CA ARG A 64 -1.89 -13.78 -32.99
C ARG A 64 -1.86 -13.93 -31.47
N GLU A 65 -1.48 -15.10 -30.96
CA GLU A 65 -1.42 -15.37 -29.53
C GLU A 65 -0.29 -14.57 -28.88
N ARG A 66 0.90 -14.56 -29.51
CA ARG A 66 2.04 -13.75 -29.06
C ARG A 66 1.69 -12.26 -28.98
N ASN A 67 1.00 -11.73 -30.00
CA ASN A 67 0.55 -10.34 -30.02
C ASN A 67 -0.54 -10.05 -28.99
N ARG A 68 -1.40 -11.02 -28.66
CA ARG A 68 -2.39 -10.89 -27.58
C ARG A 68 -1.69 -10.77 -26.22
N ILE A 69 -0.74 -11.66 -25.94
CA ILE A 69 0.00 -11.68 -24.68
C ILE A 69 0.84 -10.42 -24.52
N LYS A 70 1.54 -10.01 -25.57
CA LYS A 70 2.31 -8.77 -25.56
C LYS A 70 1.45 -7.56 -25.19
N ARG A 71 0.21 -7.47 -25.71
CA ARG A 71 -0.72 -6.39 -25.35
C ARG A 71 -1.10 -6.41 -23.88
N VAL A 72 -1.35 -7.58 -23.30
CA VAL A 72 -1.67 -7.71 -21.87
C VAL A 72 -0.49 -7.28 -21.01
N LEU A 73 0.72 -7.75 -21.32
CA LEU A 73 1.94 -7.40 -20.58
C LEU A 73 2.41 -5.95 -20.79
N GLN A 74 1.86 -5.25 -21.77
CA GLN A 74 2.14 -3.83 -22.01
C GLN A 74 1.05 -2.91 -21.45
N ASP A 75 0.03 -3.48 -20.80
CA ASP A 75 -1.05 -2.68 -20.22
C ASP A 75 -0.55 -1.88 -19.00
N PRO A 76 -0.77 -0.54 -18.97
CA PRO A 76 -0.34 0.29 -17.85
C PRO A 76 -0.94 -0.11 -16.49
N GLN A 77 -2.15 -0.66 -16.46
CA GLN A 77 -2.79 -1.10 -15.22
C GLN A 77 -2.08 -2.31 -14.64
N LEU A 78 -1.62 -3.21 -15.50
CA LEU A 78 -0.81 -4.36 -15.10
C LEU A 78 0.56 -3.91 -14.59
N ALA A 79 1.21 -2.96 -15.27
CA ALA A 79 2.50 -2.42 -14.87
C ALA A 79 2.48 -1.81 -13.46
N GLU A 80 1.38 -1.18 -13.06
CA GLU A 80 1.19 -0.66 -11.69
C GLU A 80 1.09 -1.80 -10.66
N ALA A 81 0.27 -2.82 -10.94
CA ALA A 81 0.09 -3.98 -10.06
C ALA A 81 1.41 -4.75 -9.83
N GLU A 82 2.24 -4.83 -10.86
CA GLU A 82 3.52 -5.55 -10.86
C GLU A 82 4.65 -4.80 -10.14
N ARG A 83 4.50 -3.52 -9.77
CA ARG A 83 5.54 -2.75 -9.05
C ARG A 83 6.01 -3.40 -7.75
N ARG A 84 5.23 -4.33 -7.21
CA ARG A 84 5.54 -5.10 -6.01
C ARG A 84 6.49 -6.29 -6.28
N PHE A 85 6.70 -6.64 -7.54
CA PHE A 85 7.41 -7.85 -7.99
C PHE A 85 8.67 -7.50 -8.77
N ILE A 86 9.60 -8.46 -8.86
CA ILE A 86 10.76 -8.38 -9.77
C ILE A 86 10.45 -9.26 -10.99
N PRO A 87 10.13 -8.66 -12.16
CA PRO A 87 9.75 -9.41 -13.35
C PRO A 87 10.98 -10.03 -14.04
N VAL A 88 10.93 -11.33 -14.31
CA VAL A 88 12.02 -12.09 -14.92
C VAL A 88 11.50 -12.93 -16.09
N GLU A 89 12.20 -12.91 -17.21
CA GLU A 89 11.93 -13.76 -18.37
C GLU A 89 12.71 -15.08 -18.24
N LEU A 90 12.03 -16.23 -18.27
CA LEU A 90 12.69 -17.54 -18.30
C LEU A 90 12.38 -18.30 -19.60
N ASN A 91 13.44 -18.74 -20.27
CA ASN A 91 13.32 -19.70 -21.36
C ASN A 91 13.16 -21.11 -20.79
N SER A 92 12.00 -21.73 -21.03
CA SER A 92 11.65 -23.05 -20.54
C SER A 92 12.64 -24.16 -20.93
N ALA A 93 13.27 -24.06 -22.10
CA ALA A 93 14.27 -25.03 -22.54
C ALA A 93 15.57 -24.95 -21.74
N GLU A 94 15.94 -23.75 -21.29
CA GLU A 94 17.18 -23.49 -20.55
C GLU A 94 17.00 -23.69 -19.04
N HIS A 95 15.78 -23.48 -18.52
CA HIS A 95 15.48 -23.41 -17.08
C HIS A 95 14.51 -24.52 -16.63
N LEU A 96 14.56 -25.68 -17.31
CA LEU A 96 13.73 -26.84 -16.99
C LEU A 96 13.91 -27.34 -15.54
N PRO A 97 15.12 -27.38 -14.95
CA PRO A 97 15.32 -27.79 -13.57
C PRO A 97 14.54 -26.92 -12.55
N GLU A 98 14.58 -25.59 -12.71
CA GLU A 98 13.87 -24.62 -11.88
C GLU A 98 12.36 -24.79 -12.01
N MET A 99 11.87 -24.96 -13.24
CA MET A 99 10.45 -25.21 -13.51
C MET A 99 9.96 -26.49 -12.84
N ARG A 100 10.73 -27.59 -12.94
CA ARG A 100 10.41 -28.86 -12.27
C ARG A 100 10.39 -28.71 -10.74
N ARG A 101 11.32 -27.93 -10.17
CA ARG A 101 11.34 -27.64 -8.72
C ARG A 101 10.05 -26.94 -8.27
N TRP A 102 9.49 -26.08 -9.10
CA TRP A 102 8.21 -25.40 -8.84
C TRP A 102 6.99 -26.26 -9.21
N GLY A 103 7.17 -27.49 -9.69
CA GLY A 103 6.06 -28.33 -10.13
C GLY A 103 5.39 -27.84 -11.42
N LEU A 104 6.05 -26.95 -12.17
CA LEU A 104 5.54 -26.47 -13.45
C LEU A 104 5.80 -27.52 -14.53
N GLY A 105 4.81 -27.71 -15.41
CA GLY A 105 4.91 -28.71 -16.46
C GLY A 105 6.04 -28.40 -17.45
N GLU A 106 6.70 -29.42 -17.99
CA GLU A 106 7.71 -29.29 -19.05
C GLU A 106 7.17 -28.66 -20.34
N LYS A 107 5.84 -28.53 -20.43
CA LYS A 107 5.14 -27.90 -21.55
C LYS A 107 4.59 -26.51 -21.24
N ALA A 108 4.89 -25.95 -20.07
CA ALA A 108 4.48 -24.60 -19.70
C ALA A 108 5.01 -23.59 -20.71
N ASN A 109 4.10 -22.76 -21.23
CA ASN A 109 4.42 -21.71 -22.20
C ASN A 109 3.39 -20.60 -22.06
N PHE A 110 3.87 -19.36 -21.95
CA PHE A 110 3.06 -18.19 -21.59
C PHE A 110 2.34 -18.37 -20.25
N GLU A 111 3.12 -18.84 -19.29
CA GLU A 111 2.71 -18.98 -17.90
C GLU A 111 3.53 -18.03 -17.04
N ILE A 112 2.93 -17.61 -15.93
CA ILE A 112 3.57 -16.77 -14.93
C ILE A 112 3.64 -17.56 -13.64
N ALA A 113 4.82 -17.61 -13.05
CA ALA A 113 5.06 -18.18 -11.73
C ALA A 113 5.49 -17.08 -10.75
N PHE A 114 4.84 -17.02 -9.60
CA PHE A 114 5.15 -16.11 -8.51
C PHE A 114 5.89 -16.85 -7.42
N VAL A 115 7.11 -16.43 -7.14
CA VAL A 115 8.05 -17.19 -6.31
C VAL A 115 8.61 -16.28 -5.22
N THR A 116 8.72 -16.80 -4.00
CA THR A 116 9.35 -16.07 -2.88
C THR A 116 10.84 -15.83 -3.12
N PRO A 117 11.46 -14.88 -2.40
CA PRO A 117 12.92 -14.74 -2.39
C PRO A 117 13.67 -16.03 -1.99
N SER A 118 13.03 -16.90 -1.20
CA SER A 118 13.58 -18.21 -0.81
C SER A 118 13.42 -19.30 -1.86
N GLY A 119 12.73 -19.03 -2.97
CA GLY A 119 12.55 -19.96 -4.09
C GLY A 119 11.29 -20.83 -4.00
N LYS A 120 10.40 -20.59 -3.02
CA LYS A 120 9.13 -21.29 -2.86
C LYS A 120 8.11 -20.74 -3.86
N LEU A 121 7.46 -21.61 -4.62
CA LEU A 121 6.33 -21.20 -5.46
C LEU A 121 5.16 -20.80 -4.55
N ILE A 122 4.61 -19.61 -4.78
CA ILE A 122 3.40 -19.13 -4.11
C ILE A 122 2.20 -19.39 -5.01
N HIS A 123 2.27 -18.88 -6.23
CA HIS A 123 1.15 -18.93 -7.17
C HIS A 123 1.64 -19.14 -8.60
N HIS A 124 0.80 -19.69 -9.47
CA HIS A 124 1.07 -19.72 -10.90
C HIS A 124 -0.21 -19.63 -11.72
N CYS A 125 -0.12 -19.05 -12.91
CA CYS A 125 -1.27 -18.86 -13.79
C CYS A 125 -0.86 -18.78 -15.26
N ARG A 126 -1.83 -19.06 -16.16
CA ARG A 126 -1.67 -18.77 -17.59
C ARG A 126 -1.99 -17.30 -17.88
N ILE A 127 -1.38 -16.74 -18.91
CA ILE A 127 -1.67 -15.36 -19.32
C ILE A 127 -3.07 -15.24 -19.94
N GLY A 128 -3.95 -14.53 -19.22
CA GLY A 128 -5.35 -14.30 -19.56
C GLY A 128 -5.61 -12.91 -20.16
N THR A 129 -6.72 -12.30 -19.75
CA THR A 129 -7.02 -10.87 -19.95
C THR A 129 -6.26 -10.01 -18.93
N VAL A 130 -6.24 -8.69 -19.12
CA VAL A 130 -5.64 -7.74 -18.16
C VAL A 130 -6.28 -7.89 -16.77
N ASP A 131 -7.60 -7.87 -16.68
CA ASP A 131 -8.32 -8.00 -15.40
C ASP A 131 -8.02 -9.32 -14.70
N ASN A 132 -7.97 -10.43 -15.46
CA ASN A 132 -7.58 -11.73 -14.89
C ASN A 132 -6.15 -11.65 -14.35
N MET A 133 -5.19 -11.11 -15.12
CA MET A 133 -3.81 -11.01 -14.67
C MET A 133 -3.64 -10.16 -13.42
N ILE A 134 -4.33 -9.03 -13.32
CA ILE A 134 -4.31 -8.20 -12.10
C ILE A 134 -4.87 -8.99 -10.90
N THR A 135 -5.93 -9.78 -11.12
CA THR A 135 -6.49 -10.67 -10.10
C THR A 135 -5.45 -11.70 -9.65
N GLN A 136 -4.77 -12.39 -10.59
CA GLN A 136 -3.75 -13.39 -10.27
C GLN A 136 -2.55 -12.80 -9.50
N ILE A 137 -2.11 -11.60 -9.86
CA ILE A 137 -1.02 -10.87 -9.16
C ILE A 137 -1.42 -10.58 -7.71
N ARG A 138 -2.68 -10.20 -7.47
CA ARG A 138 -3.19 -9.91 -6.12
C ARG A 138 -3.34 -11.17 -5.28
N THR A 139 -3.82 -12.26 -5.88
CA THR A 139 -3.84 -13.57 -5.23
C THR A 139 -2.44 -13.95 -4.78
N ALA A 140 -1.45 -13.86 -5.67
CA ALA A 140 -0.05 -14.15 -5.34
C ALA A 140 0.50 -13.25 -4.21
N TRP A 141 0.17 -11.96 -4.23
CA TRP A 141 0.58 -11.03 -3.18
C TRP A 141 -0.05 -11.36 -1.82
N THR A 142 -1.35 -11.69 -1.82
CA THR A 142 -2.11 -12.04 -0.62
C THR A 142 -1.60 -13.35 -0.01
N GLU A 143 -1.39 -14.37 -0.82
CA GLU A 143 -0.84 -15.65 -0.38
C GLU A 143 0.59 -15.52 0.17
N TYR A 144 1.41 -14.66 -0.43
CA TYR A 144 2.72 -14.33 0.11
C TYR A 144 2.63 -13.60 1.45
N GLY A 145 1.76 -12.59 1.55
CA GLY A 145 1.49 -11.90 2.81
C GLY A 145 1.06 -12.86 3.92
N ALA A 146 0.17 -13.81 3.61
CA ALA A 146 -0.26 -14.85 4.54
C ALA A 146 0.89 -15.79 4.94
N ALA A 147 1.74 -16.19 4.00
CA ALA A 147 2.92 -17.00 4.31
C ALA A 147 3.90 -16.25 5.23
N VAL A 148 4.24 -14.99 4.90
CA VAL A 148 5.10 -14.14 5.74
C VAL A 148 4.47 -13.91 7.11
N TYR A 149 3.14 -13.79 7.17
CA TYR A 149 2.43 -13.65 8.42
C TYR A 149 2.66 -14.83 9.34
N ASN A 150 2.31 -16.03 8.88
CA ASN A 150 2.40 -17.27 9.67
C ASN A 150 3.84 -17.61 10.04
N ASP A 151 4.78 -17.46 9.10
CA ASP A 151 6.15 -17.94 9.27
C ASP A 151 7.02 -16.96 10.09
N GLU A 152 6.76 -15.64 9.98
CA GLU A 152 7.67 -14.60 10.50
C GLU A 152 7.01 -13.55 11.39
N VAL A 153 5.81 -13.08 11.07
CA VAL A 153 5.17 -11.95 11.77
C VAL A 153 4.44 -12.42 13.01
N GLU A 154 3.52 -13.37 12.89
CA GLU A 154 2.70 -13.86 14.01
C GLU A 154 3.56 -14.32 15.19
N PRO A 155 4.63 -15.12 15.02
CA PRO A 155 5.49 -15.50 16.13
C PRO A 155 6.13 -14.29 16.83
N ALA A 156 6.48 -13.24 16.07
CA ALA A 156 7.09 -12.03 16.59
C ALA A 156 6.09 -11.11 17.31
N LEU A 157 4.81 -11.11 16.95
CA LEU A 157 3.78 -10.32 17.61
C LEU A 157 3.15 -11.04 18.81
N THR A 158 3.05 -12.37 18.76
CA THR A 158 2.31 -13.15 19.76
C THR A 158 3.18 -13.75 20.87
N ALA A 159 4.50 -13.85 20.67
CA ALA A 159 5.42 -14.46 21.64
C ALA A 159 5.23 -13.93 23.07
N ARG A 160 5.38 -14.83 24.05
CA ARG A 160 5.20 -14.50 25.48
C ARG A 160 6.18 -13.44 25.97
N SER A 161 7.40 -13.46 25.46
CA SER A 161 8.44 -12.46 25.75
C SER A 161 8.80 -11.76 24.46
N LEU A 162 8.35 -10.51 24.33
CA LEU A 162 8.55 -9.71 23.12
C LEU A 162 9.86 -8.93 23.19
N ARG A 163 10.65 -9.00 22.12
CA ARG A 163 11.78 -8.08 21.92
C ARG A 163 11.29 -6.92 21.05
N ILE A 164 11.48 -5.70 21.52
CA ILE A 164 11.02 -4.47 20.84
C ILE A 164 11.46 -4.43 19.36
N LYS A 165 12.71 -4.84 19.09
CA LYS A 165 13.25 -4.88 17.73
C LYS A 165 12.44 -5.82 16.82
N ASP A 166 12.17 -7.05 17.27
CA ASP A 166 11.45 -8.05 16.48
C ASP A 166 10.03 -7.58 16.18
N VAL A 167 9.35 -7.00 17.17
CA VAL A 167 8.01 -6.43 16.99
C VAL A 167 8.05 -5.30 15.97
N ARG A 168 9.02 -4.38 16.05
CA ARG A 168 9.16 -3.29 15.08
C ARG A 168 9.41 -3.81 13.66
N ASP A 169 10.29 -4.79 13.50
CA ASP A 169 10.59 -5.41 12.21
C ASP A 169 9.35 -6.11 11.63
N ALA A 170 8.55 -6.77 12.49
CA ALA A 170 7.29 -7.39 12.10
C ALA A 170 6.23 -6.34 11.68
N LEU A 171 6.08 -5.24 12.43
CA LEU A 171 5.19 -4.14 12.07
C LEU A 171 5.56 -3.49 10.73
N LEU A 172 6.86 -3.33 10.45
CA LEU A 172 7.35 -2.85 9.15
C LEU A 172 6.93 -3.79 8.02
N LYS A 173 7.05 -5.11 8.21
CA LYS A 173 6.60 -6.11 7.23
C LYS A 173 5.08 -6.07 7.02
N VAL A 174 4.29 -5.97 8.09
CA VAL A 174 2.83 -5.84 8.00
C VAL A 174 2.44 -4.63 7.15
N ARG A 175 3.08 -3.47 7.36
CA ARG A 175 2.82 -2.27 6.56
C ARG A 175 3.27 -2.42 5.11
N ALA A 176 4.47 -2.95 4.88
CA ALA A 176 5.02 -3.09 3.54
C ALA A 176 4.24 -4.09 2.68
N LEU A 177 3.70 -5.14 3.30
CA LEU A 177 2.94 -6.19 2.62
C LEU A 177 1.42 -6.01 2.71
N GLU A 178 0.94 -5.01 3.46
CA GLU A 178 -0.48 -4.74 3.70
C GLU A 178 -1.24 -5.95 4.27
N ILE A 179 -0.62 -6.68 5.22
CA ILE A 179 -1.16 -7.93 5.79
C ILE A 179 -2.37 -7.64 6.70
N GLN A 180 -3.57 -7.70 6.13
CA GLN A 180 -4.82 -7.39 6.83
C GLN A 180 -5.06 -8.30 8.05
N ASP A 181 -4.70 -9.57 7.95
CA ASP A 181 -4.89 -10.57 9.02
C ASP A 181 -4.10 -10.26 10.29
N ALA A 182 -3.06 -9.42 10.21
CA ALA A 182 -2.28 -8.99 11.38
C ALA A 182 -3.02 -7.96 12.26
N GLY A 183 -4.14 -7.38 11.80
CA GLY A 183 -4.86 -6.32 12.51
C GLY A 183 -5.21 -6.64 13.97
N PRO A 184 -5.83 -7.80 14.27
CA PRO A 184 -6.14 -8.21 15.66
C PRO A 184 -4.91 -8.32 16.55
N ASP A 185 -3.81 -8.87 16.04
CA ASP A 185 -2.58 -9.04 16.82
C ASP A 185 -1.91 -7.70 17.10
N VAL A 186 -1.84 -6.82 16.10
CA VAL A 186 -1.34 -5.44 16.27
C VAL A 186 -2.18 -4.67 17.29
N LEU A 187 -3.51 -4.84 17.30
CA LEU A 187 -4.37 -4.25 18.32
C LEU A 187 -4.04 -4.77 19.72
N SER A 188 -3.83 -6.08 19.86
CA SER A 188 -3.52 -6.69 21.16
C SER A 188 -2.22 -6.19 21.79
N LEU A 189 -1.28 -5.71 20.97
CA LEU A 189 0.00 -5.16 21.44
C LEU A 189 -0.13 -3.81 22.14
N LEU A 190 -1.19 -3.04 21.87
CA LEU A 190 -1.38 -1.72 22.50
C LEU A 190 -1.64 -1.80 24.01
N ASP A 191 -2.14 -2.95 24.46
CA ASP A 191 -2.45 -3.22 25.87
C ASP A 191 -1.33 -4.02 26.56
N ARG A 192 -0.23 -4.35 25.85
CA ARG A 192 0.91 -5.06 26.44
C ARG A 192 1.88 -4.08 27.12
N ASP A 193 2.22 -4.41 28.37
CA ASP A 193 3.24 -3.69 29.13
C ASP A 193 4.61 -3.76 28.45
N GLY A 194 5.40 -2.68 28.60
CA GLY A 194 6.76 -2.60 28.07
C GLY A 194 6.88 -2.27 26.58
N LEU A 195 5.77 -1.99 25.88
CA LEU A 195 5.75 -1.60 24.47
C LEU A 195 5.32 -0.15 24.22
N SER A 196 5.36 0.71 25.24
CA SER A 196 5.01 2.14 25.11
C SER A 196 5.75 2.83 23.97
N ASP A 197 7.02 2.49 23.79
CA ASP A 197 7.91 3.09 22.79
C ASP A 197 7.56 2.68 21.35
N LEU A 198 6.72 1.65 21.19
CA LEU A 198 6.21 1.19 19.89
C LEU A 198 4.83 1.74 19.55
N ARG A 199 4.18 2.51 20.44
CA ARG A 199 2.84 3.07 20.14
C ARG A 199 2.74 3.80 18.81
N PRO A 200 3.69 4.69 18.42
CA PRO A 200 3.63 5.35 17.12
C PRO A 200 3.69 4.34 15.96
N ASP A 201 4.54 3.31 16.05
CA ASP A 201 4.64 2.25 15.06
C ASP A 201 3.35 1.40 14.98
N LEU A 202 2.73 1.10 16.12
CA LEU A 202 1.45 0.37 16.19
C LEU A 202 0.33 1.17 15.54
N PHE A 203 0.19 2.46 15.87
CA PHE A 203 -0.84 3.32 15.30
C PHE A 203 -0.70 3.49 13.79
N ARG A 204 0.53 3.73 13.30
CA ARG A 204 0.80 3.78 11.85
C ARG A 204 0.45 2.48 11.16
N THR A 205 0.73 1.34 11.80
CA THR A 205 0.40 0.02 11.23
C THR A 205 -1.12 -0.16 11.14
N LEU A 206 -1.87 0.18 12.19
CA LEU A 206 -3.33 0.12 12.16
C LEU A 206 -3.94 1.05 11.12
N ALA A 207 -3.38 2.25 10.95
CA ALA A 207 -3.81 3.19 9.92
C ALA A 207 -3.54 2.65 8.51
N ALA A 208 -2.33 2.16 8.24
CA ALA A 208 -1.94 1.59 6.96
C ALA A 208 -2.83 0.40 6.56
N LEU A 209 -3.22 -0.45 7.52
CA LEU A 209 -4.18 -1.53 7.27
C LEU A 209 -5.60 -1.01 7.01
N SER A 210 -5.97 0.14 7.58
CA SER A 210 -7.29 0.77 7.40
C SER A 210 -8.47 -0.11 7.83
N ALA A 211 -8.22 -1.09 8.70
CA ALA A 211 -9.24 -1.99 9.21
C ALA A 211 -10.21 -1.24 10.14
N PRO A 212 -11.53 -1.56 10.12
CA PRO A 212 -12.53 -0.79 10.86
C PRO A 212 -12.26 -0.61 12.36
N ARG A 213 -11.83 -1.68 13.04
CA ARG A 213 -11.49 -1.61 14.47
C ARG A 213 -10.28 -0.71 14.74
N GLY A 214 -9.26 -0.78 13.88
CA GLY A 214 -8.06 0.05 14.00
C GLY A 214 -8.37 1.53 13.81
N VAL A 215 -9.11 1.90 12.76
CA VAL A 215 -9.47 3.29 12.48
C VAL A 215 -10.34 3.89 13.60
N ARG A 216 -11.30 3.14 14.13
CA ARG A 216 -12.14 3.59 15.26
C ARG A 216 -11.33 3.82 16.53
N LEU A 217 -10.46 2.87 16.88
CA LEU A 217 -9.55 3.04 18.01
C LEU A 217 -8.66 4.29 17.85
N LEU A 218 -8.12 4.52 16.64
CA LEU A 218 -7.31 5.70 16.37
C LEU A 218 -8.12 6.99 16.56
N LEU A 219 -9.35 7.05 16.06
CA LEU A 219 -10.25 8.19 16.28
C LEU A 219 -10.52 8.42 17.77
N ASP A 220 -10.78 7.37 18.55
CA ASP A 220 -11.05 7.45 19.99
C ASP A 220 -9.84 7.97 20.78
N ARG A 221 -8.62 7.63 20.35
CA ARG A 221 -7.37 8.02 21.01
C ARG A 221 -6.81 9.35 20.52
N ALA A 222 -7.14 9.78 19.31
CA ALA A 222 -6.49 10.91 18.64
C ALA A 222 -6.60 12.24 19.40
N ALA A 223 -7.66 12.46 20.19
CA ALA A 223 -7.79 13.68 20.99
C ALA A 223 -6.78 13.76 22.16
N LYS A 224 -6.22 12.61 22.59
CA LYS A 224 -5.33 12.50 23.75
C LYS A 224 -3.91 12.04 23.36
N GLU A 225 -3.78 11.32 22.26
CA GLU A 225 -2.54 10.75 21.76
C GLU A 225 -2.23 11.34 20.37
N PRO A 226 -1.37 12.38 20.28
CA PRO A 226 -1.05 13.04 19.01
C PRO A 226 -0.56 12.09 17.92
N GLU A 227 0.13 11.02 18.30
CA GLU A 227 0.65 10.00 17.39
C GLU A 227 -0.48 9.20 16.73
N ALA A 228 -1.61 8.99 17.43
CA ALA A 228 -2.80 8.39 16.84
C ALA A 228 -3.48 9.36 15.85
N ALA A 229 -3.51 10.65 16.18
CA ALA A 229 -4.03 11.69 15.30
C ALA A 229 -3.22 11.80 14.00
N ASP A 230 -1.90 11.73 14.09
CA ASP A 230 -1.01 11.74 12.94
C ASP A 230 -1.13 10.47 12.11
N ALA A 231 -1.22 9.30 12.76
CA ALA A 231 -1.39 8.03 12.04
C ALA A 231 -2.66 8.00 11.19
N LEU A 232 -3.77 8.64 11.59
CA LEU A 232 -5.00 8.68 10.81
C LEU A 232 -4.82 9.27 9.38
N THR A 233 -3.79 10.07 9.15
CA THR A 233 -3.50 10.61 7.81
C THR A 233 -2.77 9.61 6.90
N GLU A 234 -2.24 8.53 7.47
CA GLU A 234 -1.62 7.40 6.75
C GLU A 234 -2.65 6.32 6.35
N CYS A 235 -3.93 6.51 6.69
CA CYS A 235 -5.00 5.63 6.24
C CYS A 235 -5.10 5.58 4.71
N THR A 236 -5.54 4.44 4.19
CA THR A 236 -5.88 4.29 2.78
C THR A 236 -7.28 4.86 2.50
N PRO A 237 -7.63 5.12 1.22
CA PRO A 237 -8.96 5.57 0.87
C PRO A 237 -10.10 4.61 1.26
N MET A 238 -9.79 3.33 1.57
CA MET A 238 -10.78 2.38 2.09
C MET A 238 -11.33 2.79 3.47
N ALA A 239 -10.56 3.54 4.27
CA ALA A 239 -11.00 4.04 5.57
C ALA A 239 -11.98 5.22 5.48
N THR A 240 -12.27 5.75 4.28
CA THR A 240 -12.97 7.03 4.10
C THR A 240 -14.28 7.10 4.88
N GLU A 241 -15.19 6.12 4.74
CA GLU A 241 -16.49 6.21 5.44
C GLU A 241 -16.34 6.25 6.96
N LEU A 242 -15.37 5.52 7.53
CA LEU A 242 -15.08 5.53 8.96
C LEU A 242 -14.51 6.90 9.40
N LEU A 243 -13.62 7.48 8.60
CA LEU A 243 -13.10 8.82 8.88
C LEU A 243 -14.21 9.89 8.77
N LEU A 244 -15.20 9.70 7.87
CA LEU A 244 -16.36 10.57 7.76
C LEU A 244 -17.32 10.47 8.97
N GLU A 245 -17.32 9.34 9.72
CA GLU A 245 -18.01 9.24 11.02
C GLU A 245 -17.40 10.22 12.02
N GLY A 246 -16.07 10.39 12.01
CA GLY A 246 -15.37 11.36 12.87
C GLY A 246 -15.75 12.82 12.61
N LEU A 247 -16.22 13.18 11.41
CA LEU A 247 -16.64 14.56 11.08
C LEU A 247 -17.91 15.00 11.81
N VAL A 248 -18.70 14.07 12.34
CA VAL A 248 -19.91 14.36 13.11
C VAL A 248 -19.74 14.12 14.61
N HIS A 249 -18.51 13.82 15.05
CA HIS A 249 -18.19 13.58 16.45
C HIS A 249 -18.52 14.80 17.32
N GLU A 250 -18.98 14.57 18.55
CA GLU A 250 -19.39 15.63 19.49
C GLU A 250 -18.20 16.50 19.90
N ASP A 251 -17.07 15.88 20.24
CA ASP A 251 -15.82 16.57 20.54
C ASP A 251 -15.26 17.32 19.30
N PRO A 252 -15.10 18.67 19.38
CA PRO A 252 -14.52 19.46 18.30
C PRO A 252 -13.08 19.10 17.95
N ALA A 253 -12.27 18.59 18.89
CA ALA A 253 -10.88 18.22 18.59
C ALA A 253 -10.83 16.99 17.68
N THR A 254 -11.54 15.93 18.06
CA THR A 254 -11.74 14.72 17.22
C THR A 254 -12.27 15.06 15.84
N ARG A 255 -13.25 15.96 15.75
CA ARG A 255 -13.81 16.43 14.47
C ARG A 255 -12.76 17.07 13.56
N ARG A 256 -11.87 17.91 14.13
CA ARG A 256 -10.78 18.56 13.37
C ARG A 256 -9.74 17.56 12.91
N ILE A 257 -9.41 16.57 13.74
CA ILE A 257 -8.45 15.52 13.38
C ILE A 257 -9.02 14.68 12.22
N ALA A 258 -10.27 14.23 12.33
CA ALA A 258 -10.96 13.51 11.26
C ALA A 258 -11.02 14.34 9.98
N TYR A 259 -11.27 15.65 10.07
CA TYR A 259 -11.23 16.56 8.92
C TYR A 259 -9.87 16.55 8.22
N ARG A 260 -8.78 16.74 8.98
CA ARG A 260 -7.41 16.70 8.46
C ARG A 260 -7.16 15.37 7.75
N ALA A 261 -7.39 14.25 8.43
CA ALA A 261 -7.21 12.90 7.89
C ALA A 261 -7.97 12.68 6.58
N VAL A 262 -9.27 12.96 6.53
CA VAL A 262 -10.07 12.81 5.31
C VAL A 262 -9.52 13.66 4.17
N THR A 263 -9.17 14.92 4.45
CA THR A 263 -8.67 15.81 3.41
C THR A 263 -7.32 15.39 2.84
N GLU A 264 -6.44 14.83 3.67
CA GLU A 264 -5.13 14.30 3.23
C GLU A 264 -5.30 12.99 2.45
N VAL A 265 -5.99 12.00 3.04
CA VAL A 265 -6.21 10.67 2.44
C VAL A 265 -6.93 10.78 1.10
N CYS A 266 -7.98 11.61 1.03
CA CYS A 266 -8.76 11.81 -0.21
C CYS A 266 -8.21 12.94 -1.10
N ARG A 267 -7.07 13.54 -0.75
CA ARG A 267 -6.43 14.64 -1.50
C ARG A 267 -7.38 15.78 -1.86
N ILE A 268 -8.22 16.19 -0.90
CA ILE A 268 -9.24 17.21 -1.12
C ILE A 268 -8.57 18.58 -1.27
N PRO A 269 -8.85 19.32 -2.35
CA PRO A 269 -8.23 20.61 -2.58
C PRO A 269 -8.74 21.68 -1.62
N ALA A 270 -7.85 22.62 -1.31
CA ALA A 270 -8.10 23.80 -0.47
C ALA A 270 -8.78 23.47 0.88
N PRO A 271 -8.16 22.60 1.71
CA PRO A 271 -8.68 22.34 3.05
C PRO A 271 -8.66 23.63 3.88
N LYS A 272 -9.65 23.77 4.77
CA LYS A 272 -9.77 24.91 5.68
C LYS A 272 -8.81 24.76 6.85
N THR A 273 -8.17 25.87 7.20
CA THR A 273 -7.22 25.99 8.30
C THR A 273 -7.91 25.96 9.67
N GLU A 274 -7.14 25.78 10.74
CA GLU A 274 -7.66 25.83 12.12
C GLU A 274 -8.45 27.11 12.43
N SER A 275 -7.96 28.26 11.96
CA SER A 275 -8.61 29.56 12.14
C SER A 275 -10.03 29.64 11.57
N PHE A 276 -10.35 28.86 10.53
CA PHE A 276 -11.72 28.75 10.02
C PHE A 276 -12.61 28.06 11.05
N TRP A 277 -12.13 26.98 11.68
CA TRP A 277 -12.90 26.22 12.66
C TRP A 277 -13.14 26.99 13.96
N GLU A 278 -12.32 27.98 14.27
CA GLU A 278 -12.53 28.90 15.39
C GLU A 278 -13.54 29.99 15.05
N LYS A 279 -13.37 30.65 13.89
CA LYS A 279 -14.06 31.92 13.57
C LYS A 279 -15.32 31.77 12.74
N ALA A 280 -15.46 30.68 11.99
CA ALA A 280 -16.58 30.51 11.07
C ALA A 280 -17.91 30.31 11.81
N THR A 281 -19.00 30.67 11.14
CA THR A 281 -20.36 30.42 11.65
C THR A 281 -20.68 28.92 11.61
N ALA A 282 -21.65 28.48 12.42
CA ALA A 282 -22.11 27.08 12.39
C ALA A 282 -22.61 26.65 11.00
N LYS A 283 -23.24 27.56 10.25
CA LYS A 283 -23.65 27.31 8.86
C LYS A 283 -22.44 27.03 7.97
N ALA A 284 -21.43 27.89 7.98
CA ALA A 284 -20.22 27.71 7.18
C ALA A 284 -19.47 26.41 7.51
N LYS A 285 -19.38 26.05 8.80
CA LYS A 285 -18.78 24.77 9.23
C LYS A 285 -19.56 23.56 8.69
N ARG A 286 -20.90 23.60 8.74
CA ARG A 286 -21.75 22.54 8.18
C ARG A 286 -21.62 22.41 6.66
N ASP A 287 -21.59 23.53 5.95
CA ASP A 287 -21.45 23.54 4.49
C ASP A 287 -20.07 23.00 4.07
N GLU A 288 -19.00 23.32 4.81
CA GLU A 288 -17.67 22.75 4.57
C GLU A 288 -17.63 21.24 4.84
N ILE A 289 -18.23 20.76 5.94
CA ILE A 289 -18.32 19.31 6.21
C ILE A 289 -19.10 18.59 5.10
N ARG A 290 -20.22 19.18 4.62
CA ARG A 290 -20.99 18.61 3.48
C ARG A 290 -20.12 18.50 2.23
N ARG A 291 -19.40 19.56 1.87
CA ARG A 291 -18.48 19.58 0.72
C ARG A 291 -17.43 18.48 0.82
N VAL A 292 -16.77 18.35 1.98
CA VAL A 292 -15.74 17.33 2.20
C VAL A 292 -16.31 15.93 2.10
N ARG A 293 -17.47 15.64 2.69
CA ARG A 293 -18.14 14.33 2.58
C ARG A 293 -18.41 13.94 1.13
N GLU A 294 -18.93 14.87 0.33
CA GLU A 294 -19.23 14.62 -1.09
C GLU A 294 -17.98 14.32 -1.91
N LEU A 295 -16.91 15.10 -1.72
CA LEU A 295 -15.64 14.91 -2.44
C LEU A 295 -14.94 13.62 -2.01
N ALA A 296 -14.88 13.35 -0.71
CA ALA A 296 -14.30 12.13 -0.16
C ALA A 296 -14.99 10.87 -0.69
N ARG A 297 -16.33 10.87 -0.73
CA ARG A 297 -17.12 9.75 -1.29
C ARG A 297 -16.86 9.50 -2.76
N LYS A 298 -16.81 10.57 -3.57
CA LYS A 298 -16.46 10.46 -5.00
C LYS A 298 -15.06 9.89 -5.19
N TYR A 299 -14.11 10.33 -4.37
CA TYR A 299 -12.74 9.85 -4.41
C TYR A 299 -12.66 8.36 -4.00
N ALA A 300 -13.28 7.97 -2.89
CA ALA A 300 -13.31 6.59 -2.43
C ALA A 300 -14.01 5.65 -3.41
N ALA A 301 -15.13 6.07 -4.02
CA ALA A 301 -15.81 5.29 -5.05
C ALA A 301 -14.93 5.09 -6.29
N LYS A 302 -14.23 6.14 -6.74
CA LYS A 302 -13.25 6.01 -7.82
C LYS A 302 -12.11 5.07 -7.44
N TYR A 303 -11.57 5.21 -6.24
CA TYR A 303 -10.52 4.33 -5.75
C TYR A 303 -10.97 2.86 -5.71
N GLN A 304 -12.20 2.59 -5.27
CA GLN A 304 -12.79 1.24 -5.28
C GLN A 304 -13.04 0.71 -6.69
N GLN A 305 -13.36 1.56 -7.67
CA GLN A 305 -13.46 1.14 -9.08
C GLN A 305 -12.10 0.87 -9.70
N ASP A 306 -11.10 1.67 -9.34
CA ASP A 306 -9.70 1.52 -9.77
C ASP A 306 -9.02 0.34 -9.05
N LEU A 307 -9.60 -0.14 -7.95
CA LEU A 307 -9.33 -1.45 -7.37
C LEU A 307 -10.12 -2.51 -8.15
N PRO A 308 -9.48 -3.39 -8.95
CA PRO A 308 -10.15 -4.55 -9.51
C PRO A 308 -10.97 -5.30 -8.43
N GLU A 309 -12.16 -5.77 -8.78
CA GLU A 309 -13.17 -6.22 -7.81
C GLU A 309 -12.60 -7.16 -6.72
N GLN A 310 -12.68 -6.75 -5.45
CA GLN A 310 -12.40 -7.59 -4.27
C GLN A 310 -13.66 -8.41 -3.91
N ARG A 311 -14.15 -9.25 -4.83
CA ARG A 311 -15.27 -10.16 -4.55
C ARG A 311 -14.80 -11.53 -4.10
#